data_AF-A0A2X1K930-F1
#
_entry.id   AF-A0A2X1K930-F1
#
_cell.length_a   1.000
_cell.length_b   1.000
_cell.length_c   1.000
_cell.angle_alpha   90.00
_cell.angle_beta   90.00
_cell.angle_gamma   90.00
#
_symmetry.space_group_name_H-M   'P 1'
#
loop_
_entity.id
_entity.type
_entity.pdbx_description
1 polymer ?
#
loop_
_entity_poly.entity_id
_entity_poly.type
_entity_poly.pdbx_seq_one_letter_code
_entity_poly.pdbx_strand_id
1 'polypeptide(L)'
;MVCIQIQWKNNSAYPLINWRGVNGAQRFDLLAHPEQLPPRFSIQPEPIYLADMLPDLTMLERMIAAANAGAQVCLICNLVDVAQVCYQRLKELNNTQVDIDLFHARFTLNDRREKENRVISDFGKNGERNVGRILVATQVVEQSLDVDFDWLITQHCPADLLFQRLGRLHRHHRKYRPAGFEIPVATILLPDGEGYGRHEHIYSNVRVMWRTQQHIEELNGASLFFPDAYRQWLDSIYDDAEMDEPEWVIKGMDKFESAECEKRFKARKVLQWAEEYSLQDNDETILAVTRDGEMSLPLLPYVQMSSGKTTARWPGLRGPKL
;
A
#
# COMPACT_ATOMS: atom_id res chain seq x y z
N MET A 1 4.61 40.04 -21.29
CA MET A 1 4.46 38.95 -20.31
C MET A 1 4.01 39.59 -18.99
N VAL A 2 2.69 39.62 -18.73
CA VAL A 2 2.16 40.25 -17.51
C VAL A 2 2.26 39.24 -16.38
N CYS A 3 3.23 39.44 -15.50
CA CYS A 3 3.39 38.65 -14.29
C CYS A 3 2.34 39.12 -13.28
N ILE A 4 1.23 38.38 -13.18
CA ILE A 4 0.22 38.64 -12.14
C ILE A 4 0.77 38.07 -10.85
N GLN A 5 1.27 38.94 -9.96
CA GLN A 5 1.55 38.58 -8.57
C GLN A 5 0.23 38.21 -7.88
N ILE A 6 -0.01 36.93 -7.70
CA ILE A 6 -1.12 36.43 -6.89
C ILE A 6 -0.71 36.56 -5.42
N GLN A 7 -1.26 37.55 -4.71
CA GLN A 7 -1.15 37.61 -3.25
C GLN A 7 -1.94 36.44 -2.64
N TRP A 8 -1.21 35.45 -2.12
CA TRP A 8 -1.77 34.33 -1.38
C TRP A 8 -2.26 34.80 -0.01
N LYS A 9 -3.56 35.05 0.15
CA LYS A 9 -4.17 35.04 1.48
C LYS A 9 -4.13 33.59 2.01
N ASN A 10 -3.43 33.38 3.11
CA ASN A 10 -3.29 32.13 3.87
C ASN A 10 -4.67 31.56 4.25
N ASN A 11 -5.26 30.72 3.39
CA ASN A 11 -6.29 29.79 3.83
C ASN A 11 -5.74 28.37 3.65
N SER A 12 -5.49 27.71 4.78
CA SER A 12 -4.93 26.36 4.86
C SER A 12 -6.00 25.27 4.83
N ALA A 13 -7.28 25.60 4.59
CA ALA A 13 -8.36 24.61 4.54
C ALA A 13 -8.09 23.48 3.53
N TYR A 14 -8.44 22.23 3.90
CA TYR A 14 -8.29 21.04 3.04
C TYR A 14 -9.57 20.20 2.98
N PRO A 15 -9.92 19.66 1.80
CA PRO A 15 -9.32 19.97 0.51
C PRO A 15 -9.58 21.43 0.08
N LEU A 16 -8.54 22.10 -0.45
CA LEU A 16 -8.72 23.42 -1.07
C LEU A 16 -9.21 23.21 -2.50
N ILE A 17 -10.52 23.38 -2.72
CA ILE A 17 -11.10 23.25 -4.06
C ILE A 17 -11.05 24.62 -4.73
N ASN A 18 -10.30 24.71 -5.81
CA ASN A 18 -10.24 25.90 -6.65
C ASN A 18 -10.79 25.55 -8.03
N TRP A 19 -11.75 26.34 -8.51
CA TRP A 19 -12.24 26.29 -9.88
C TRP A 19 -11.70 27.49 -10.65
N ARG A 20 -11.22 27.27 -11.87
CA ARG A 20 -10.78 28.35 -12.76
C ARG A 20 -11.55 28.26 -14.07
N GLY A 21 -12.38 29.26 -14.33
CA GLY A 21 -13.08 29.46 -15.59
C GLY A 21 -12.50 30.61 -16.41
N VAL A 22 -13.07 30.83 -17.59
CA VAL A 22 -12.68 31.91 -18.51
C VAL A 22 -12.84 33.31 -17.87
N ASN A 23 -13.80 33.45 -16.95
CA ASN A 23 -14.14 34.73 -16.31
C ASN A 23 -13.61 34.89 -14.88
N GLY A 24 -12.74 34.00 -14.39
CA GLY A 24 -12.13 34.14 -13.07
C GLY A 24 -11.80 32.83 -12.37
N ALA A 25 -11.18 32.95 -11.19
CA ALA A 25 -10.93 31.84 -10.28
C ALA A 25 -11.87 31.95 -9.07
N GLN A 26 -12.58 30.87 -8.76
CA GLN A 26 -13.41 30.73 -7.57
C GLN A 26 -12.76 29.72 -6.63
N ARG A 27 -12.76 30.05 -5.34
CA ARG A 27 -12.31 29.14 -4.27
C ARG A 27 -13.54 28.66 -3.52
N PHE A 28 -13.62 27.37 -3.24
CA PHE A 28 -14.65 26.79 -2.40
C PHE A 28 -14.03 26.51 -1.03
N ASP A 29 -14.57 27.18 -0.02
CA ASP A 29 -14.20 26.91 1.37
C ASP A 29 -15.08 25.78 1.89
N LEU A 30 -14.51 24.58 2.02
CA LEU A 30 -15.25 23.42 2.53
C LEU A 30 -15.55 23.55 4.03
N LEU A 31 -14.85 24.40 4.77
CA LEU A 31 -15.21 24.68 6.17
C LEU A 31 -16.54 25.44 6.27
N ALA A 32 -16.93 26.17 5.21
CA ALA A 32 -18.25 26.78 5.11
C ALA A 32 -19.36 25.78 4.72
N HIS A 33 -18.98 24.54 4.35
CA HIS A 33 -19.86 23.47 3.89
C HIS A 33 -19.55 22.15 4.63
N PRO A 34 -19.77 22.08 5.95
CA PRO A 34 -19.42 20.91 6.77
C PRO A 34 -20.08 19.61 6.29
N GLU A 35 -21.21 19.69 5.60
CA GLU A 35 -21.91 18.55 4.98
C GLU A 35 -21.14 17.89 3.83
N GLN A 36 -20.17 18.59 3.24
CA GLN A 36 -19.32 18.07 2.16
C GLN A 36 -18.02 17.48 2.68
N LEU A 37 -17.74 17.60 3.98
CA LEU A 37 -16.55 16.99 4.58
C LEU A 37 -16.72 15.48 4.65
N PRO A 38 -15.63 14.72 4.45
CA PRO A 38 -15.67 13.27 4.63
C PRO A 38 -16.10 12.93 6.06
N PRO A 39 -16.82 11.81 6.27
CA PRO A 39 -17.22 11.39 7.59
C PRO A 39 -15.97 11.16 8.44
N ARG A 40 -16.02 11.63 9.69
CA ARG A 40 -14.94 11.37 10.64
C ARG A 40 -15.00 9.91 11.06
N PHE A 41 -13.83 9.28 11.10
CA PHE A 41 -13.67 7.93 11.60
C PHE A 41 -12.35 7.83 12.34
N SER A 42 -12.25 6.84 13.21
CA SER A 42 -11.05 6.56 13.98
C SER A 42 -10.57 5.16 13.71
N ILE A 43 -9.26 4.99 13.67
CA ILE A 43 -8.61 3.69 13.64
C ILE A 43 -7.82 3.53 14.92
N GLN A 44 -7.90 2.36 15.54
CA GLN A 44 -7.05 1.99 16.67
C GLN A 44 -5.79 1.30 16.14
N PRO A 45 -4.62 1.95 16.18
CA PRO A 45 -3.36 1.28 15.85
C PRO A 45 -2.92 0.39 17.01
N GLU A 46 -2.40 -0.79 16.67
CA GLU A 46 -1.78 -1.74 17.59
C GLU A 46 -0.33 -1.97 17.10
N PRO A 47 0.65 -1.21 17.59
CA PRO A 47 2.05 -1.43 17.26
C PRO A 47 2.56 -2.72 17.90
N ILE A 48 3.18 -3.61 17.12
CA ILE A 48 3.80 -4.84 17.61
C ILE A 48 5.20 -4.95 17.04
N TYR A 49 6.18 -5.08 17.92
CA TYR A 49 7.60 -5.17 17.57
C TYR A 49 7.99 -6.63 17.33
N LEU A 50 8.51 -6.92 16.14
CA LEU A 50 8.93 -8.26 15.73
C LEU A 50 10.22 -8.17 14.91
N ALA A 51 11.05 -9.22 15.04
CA ALA A 51 12.23 -9.40 14.22
C ALA A 51 11.88 -9.38 12.73
N ASP A 52 12.56 -8.49 11.97
CA ASP A 52 12.33 -8.24 10.55
C ASP A 52 10.86 -7.93 10.19
N MET A 53 10.05 -7.47 11.15
CA MET A 53 8.60 -7.26 11.01
C MET A 53 7.87 -8.52 10.50
N LEU A 54 8.40 -9.71 10.76
CA LEU A 54 7.82 -10.96 10.34
C LEU A 54 6.78 -11.44 11.36
N PRO A 55 5.53 -11.75 10.96
CA PRO A 55 4.56 -12.34 11.85
C PRO A 55 5.11 -13.62 12.50
N ASP A 56 5.14 -13.62 13.83
CA ASP A 56 5.50 -14.78 14.63
C ASP A 56 4.32 -15.76 14.74
N LEU A 57 4.56 -16.90 15.39
CA LEU A 57 3.53 -17.92 15.58
C LEU A 57 2.29 -17.34 16.29
N THR A 58 2.50 -16.50 17.32
CA THR A 58 1.44 -15.85 18.08
C THR A 58 0.53 -15.01 17.17
N MET A 59 1.12 -14.21 16.28
CA MET A 59 0.37 -13.40 15.33
C MET A 59 -0.45 -14.27 14.36
N LEU A 60 0.14 -15.32 13.81
CA LEU A 60 -0.55 -16.22 12.89
C LEU A 60 -1.72 -16.95 13.56
N GLU A 61 -1.55 -17.38 14.82
CA GLU A 61 -2.62 -17.99 15.61
C GLU A 61 -3.75 -16.99 15.91
N ARG A 62 -3.43 -15.74 16.24
CA ARG A 62 -4.43 -14.67 16.40
C ARG A 62 -5.23 -14.44 15.12
N MET A 63 -4.57 -14.42 13.96
CA MET A 63 -5.24 -14.28 12.66
C MET A 63 -6.23 -15.42 12.41
N ILE A 64 -5.83 -16.66 12.67
CA ILE A 64 -6.70 -17.84 12.52
C ILE A 64 -7.87 -17.77 13.50
N ALA A 65 -7.64 -17.41 14.77
CA ALA A 65 -8.69 -17.28 15.77
C ALA A 65 -9.72 -16.20 15.38
N ALA A 66 -9.26 -15.03 14.91
CA ALA A 66 -10.14 -13.96 14.44
C ALA A 66 -11.00 -14.41 13.24
N ALA A 67 -10.39 -15.07 12.25
CA ALA A 67 -11.12 -15.58 11.10
C ALA A 67 -12.11 -16.70 11.47
N ASN A 68 -11.76 -17.59 12.41
CA ASN A 68 -12.71 -18.57 12.96
C ASN A 68 -13.91 -17.92 13.67
N ALA A 69 -13.70 -16.74 14.27
CA ALA A 69 -14.78 -15.93 14.85
C ALA A 69 -15.59 -15.14 13.80
N GLY A 70 -15.31 -15.30 12.51
CA GLY A 70 -16.04 -14.67 11.40
C GLY A 70 -15.38 -13.43 10.81
N ALA A 71 -14.20 -13.02 11.29
CA ALA A 71 -13.51 -11.82 10.80
C ALA A 71 -12.92 -11.99 9.39
N GLN A 72 -12.97 -10.91 8.62
CA GLN A 72 -12.17 -10.76 7.41
C GLN A 72 -10.83 -10.12 7.79
N VAL A 73 -9.77 -10.92 7.75
CA VAL A 73 -8.43 -10.55 8.20
C VAL A 73 -7.53 -10.34 7.00
N CYS A 74 -6.75 -9.26 6.98
CA CYS A 74 -5.75 -9.02 5.95
C CYS A 74 -4.36 -8.89 6.56
N LEU A 75 -3.37 -9.57 5.98
CA LEU A 75 -1.95 -9.33 6.22
C LEU A 75 -1.32 -8.75 4.96
N ILE A 76 -0.79 -7.53 5.06
CA ILE A 76 -0.06 -6.86 3.98
C ILE A 76 1.44 -6.93 4.26
N CYS A 77 2.14 -7.71 3.43
CA CYS A 77 3.59 -7.85 3.44
C CYS A 77 4.24 -6.93 2.40
N ASN A 78 5.42 -6.39 2.72
CA ASN A 78 6.16 -5.54 1.81
C ASN A 78 6.87 -6.35 0.69
N LEU A 79 7.09 -7.65 0.90
CA LEU A 79 7.76 -8.52 -0.07
C LEU A 79 6.91 -9.74 -0.44
N VAL A 80 7.08 -10.19 -1.69
CA VAL A 80 6.35 -11.35 -2.24
C VAL A 80 6.77 -12.66 -1.59
N ASP A 81 8.06 -12.85 -1.32
CA ASP A 81 8.58 -14.05 -0.66
C ASP A 81 8.04 -14.14 0.79
N VAL A 82 8.01 -13.02 1.51
CA VAL A 82 7.41 -12.94 2.85
C VAL A 82 5.92 -13.28 2.81
N ALA A 83 5.15 -12.73 1.87
CA ALA A 83 3.74 -13.07 1.69
C ALA A 83 3.55 -14.58 1.42
N GLN A 84 4.39 -15.19 0.59
CA GLN A 84 4.34 -16.62 0.30
C GLN A 84 4.66 -17.46 1.54
N VAL A 85 5.68 -17.11 2.31
CA VAL A 85 6.05 -17.80 3.55
C VAL A 85 4.94 -17.71 4.59
N CYS A 86 4.37 -16.51 4.82
CA CYS A 86 3.28 -16.33 5.77
C CYS A 86 2.04 -17.12 5.35
N TYR A 87 1.69 -17.12 4.06
CA TYR A 87 0.60 -17.91 3.52
C TYR A 87 0.80 -19.42 3.76
N GLN A 88 1.99 -19.96 3.50
CA GLN A 88 2.26 -21.38 3.75
C GLN A 88 2.17 -21.72 5.24
N ARG A 89 2.76 -20.90 6.12
CA ARG A 89 2.66 -21.11 7.57
C ARG A 89 1.21 -21.08 8.07
N LEU A 90 0.41 -20.13 7.58
CA LEU A 90 -1.03 -20.09 7.91
C LEU A 90 -1.75 -21.35 7.43
N LYS A 91 -1.44 -21.85 6.23
CA LYS A 91 -2.02 -23.09 5.69
C LYS A 91 -1.63 -24.33 6.53
N GLU A 92 -0.40 -24.38 7.03
CA GLU A 92 0.10 -25.47 7.88
C GLU A 92 -0.56 -25.45 9.28
N LEU A 93 -0.75 -24.26 9.86
CA LEU A 93 -1.36 -24.09 11.18
C LEU A 93 -2.89 -24.22 11.17
N ASN A 94 -3.54 -23.97 10.03
CA ASN A 94 -4.99 -23.92 9.92
C ASN A 94 -5.63 -25.33 9.91
N ASN A 95 -5.79 -25.89 11.11
CA ASN A 95 -6.56 -27.10 11.34
C ASN A 95 -8.08 -26.90 11.16
N THR A 96 -8.55 -25.66 11.02
CA THR A 96 -9.95 -25.23 11.23
C THR A 96 -10.72 -24.85 9.96
N GLN A 97 -10.24 -25.19 8.76
CA GLN A 97 -10.91 -24.95 7.46
C GLN A 97 -11.21 -23.47 7.13
N VAL A 98 -10.52 -22.49 7.73
CA VAL A 98 -10.63 -21.09 7.30
C VAL A 98 -10.13 -20.95 5.86
N ASP A 99 -10.85 -20.22 5.02
CA ASP A 99 -10.37 -19.88 3.68
C ASP A 99 -9.23 -18.85 3.78
N ILE A 100 -8.07 -19.22 3.23
CA ILE A 100 -6.87 -18.38 3.19
C ILE A 100 -6.50 -18.16 1.72
N ASP A 101 -6.46 -16.90 1.29
CA ASP A 101 -6.05 -16.50 -0.05
C ASP A 101 -4.68 -15.80 -0.04
N LEU A 102 -3.98 -15.90 -1.18
CA LEU A 102 -2.70 -15.22 -1.45
C LEU A 102 -2.83 -14.36 -2.71
N PHE A 103 -2.51 -13.07 -2.59
CA PHE A 103 -2.55 -12.11 -3.69
C PHE A 103 -1.30 -11.23 -3.80
N HIS A 104 -0.58 -11.32 -4.92
CA HIS A 104 0.65 -10.56 -5.19
C HIS A 104 0.89 -10.41 -6.70
N ALA A 105 1.82 -9.55 -7.11
CA ALA A 105 2.05 -9.25 -8.53
C ALA A 105 2.65 -10.43 -9.36
N ARG A 106 3.35 -11.39 -8.73
CA ARG A 106 4.07 -12.49 -9.41
C ARG A 106 3.17 -13.68 -9.81
N PHE A 107 2.06 -13.42 -10.49
CA PHE A 107 1.20 -14.44 -11.10
C PHE A 107 1.21 -14.31 -12.63
N THR A 108 0.84 -15.38 -13.33
CA THR A 108 0.51 -15.23 -14.76
C THR A 108 -0.69 -14.30 -14.92
N LEU A 109 -0.84 -13.66 -16.09
CA LEU A 109 -1.92 -12.68 -16.31
C LEU A 109 -3.31 -13.27 -16.02
N ASN A 110 -3.56 -14.51 -16.46
CA ASN A 110 -4.85 -15.18 -16.24
C ASN A 110 -5.06 -15.52 -14.76
N ASP A 111 -4.07 -16.15 -14.12
CA ASP A 111 -4.16 -16.48 -12.70
C ASP A 111 -4.35 -15.23 -11.83
N ARG A 112 -3.68 -14.13 -12.20
CA ARG A 112 -3.82 -12.84 -11.52
C ARG A 112 -5.26 -12.34 -11.60
N ARG A 113 -5.87 -12.34 -12.79
CA ARG A 113 -7.26 -11.90 -12.99
C ARG A 113 -8.25 -12.78 -12.22
N GLU A 114 -8.05 -14.10 -12.24
CA GLU A 114 -8.90 -15.03 -11.49
C GLU A 114 -8.82 -14.79 -9.98
N LYS A 115 -7.60 -14.63 -9.45
CA LYS A 115 -7.37 -14.33 -8.03
C LYS A 115 -7.90 -12.97 -7.63
N GLU A 116 -7.69 -11.95 -8.46
CA GLU A 116 -8.23 -10.60 -8.25
C GLU A 116 -9.76 -10.62 -8.15
N ASN A 117 -10.42 -11.28 -9.10
CA ASN A 117 -11.88 -11.44 -9.08
C ASN A 117 -12.36 -12.18 -7.83
N ARG A 118 -11.64 -13.22 -7.39
CA ARG A 118 -11.96 -13.93 -6.14
C ARG A 118 -11.82 -13.03 -4.93
N VAL A 119 -10.72 -12.30 -4.81
CA VAL A 119 -10.49 -11.37 -3.69
C VAL A 119 -11.58 -10.30 -3.65
N ILE A 120 -11.97 -9.72 -4.80
CA ILE A 120 -13.07 -8.75 -4.86
C ILE A 120 -14.41 -9.39 -4.50
N SER A 121 -14.66 -10.61 -4.99
CA SER A 121 -15.89 -11.35 -4.67
C SER A 121 -16.01 -11.62 -3.17
N ASP A 122 -14.92 -12.00 -2.50
CA ASP A 122 -14.95 -12.46 -1.13
C ASP A 122 -14.84 -11.29 -0.13
N PHE A 123 -13.97 -10.32 -0.39
CA PHE A 123 -13.67 -9.21 0.52
C PHE A 123 -14.29 -7.87 0.11
N GLY A 124 -14.92 -7.79 -1.06
CA GLY A 124 -15.50 -6.55 -1.57
C GLY A 124 -16.83 -6.15 -0.96
N LYS A 125 -17.41 -5.06 -1.48
CA LYS A 125 -18.70 -4.51 -1.02
C LYS A 125 -19.83 -5.54 -0.93
N ASN A 126 -19.91 -6.46 -1.88
CA ASN A 126 -20.98 -7.46 -1.96
C ASN A 126 -20.55 -8.85 -1.51
N GLY A 127 -19.36 -9.00 -0.92
CA GLY A 127 -18.85 -10.31 -0.52
C GLY A 127 -19.64 -10.96 0.61
N GLU A 128 -19.80 -12.28 0.52
CA GLU A 128 -20.49 -13.08 1.52
C GLU A 128 -19.62 -13.26 2.77
N ARG A 129 -19.93 -12.49 3.82
CA ARG A 129 -19.19 -12.49 5.10
C ARG A 129 -19.79 -13.46 6.14
N ASN A 130 -20.42 -14.53 5.67
CA ASN A 130 -21.03 -15.55 6.54
C ASN A 130 -19.96 -16.42 7.24
N VAL A 131 -18.75 -16.45 6.68
CA VAL A 131 -17.57 -17.13 7.21
C VAL A 131 -16.40 -16.15 7.23
N GLY A 132 -15.52 -16.27 8.23
CA GLY A 132 -14.29 -15.47 8.25
C GLY A 132 -13.25 -16.02 7.28
N ARG A 133 -12.39 -15.13 6.80
CA ARG A 133 -11.38 -15.42 5.77
C ARG A 133 -10.11 -14.63 6.06
N ILE A 134 -9.00 -15.13 5.54
CA ILE A 134 -7.69 -14.46 5.64
C ILE A 134 -7.17 -14.17 4.23
N LEU A 135 -6.80 -12.91 3.98
CA LEU A 135 -6.03 -12.54 2.80
C LEU A 135 -4.60 -12.21 3.20
N VAL A 136 -3.63 -12.96 2.66
CA VAL A 136 -2.22 -12.56 2.67
C VAL A 136 -1.92 -11.89 1.33
N ALA A 137 -1.40 -10.67 1.36
CA ALA A 137 -1.12 -9.93 0.15
C ALA A 137 0.11 -9.04 0.23
N THR A 138 0.50 -8.49 -0.91
CA THR A 138 1.48 -7.40 -0.98
C THR A 138 0.80 -6.07 -1.29
N GLN A 139 1.58 -5.03 -1.62
CA GLN A 139 1.10 -3.66 -1.91
C GLN A 139 0.06 -3.58 -3.04
N VAL A 140 -0.15 -4.67 -3.80
CA VAL A 140 -1.17 -4.75 -4.84
C VAL A 140 -2.60 -4.52 -4.32
N VAL A 141 -2.86 -4.71 -3.02
CA VAL A 141 -4.16 -4.42 -2.40
C VAL A 141 -4.42 -2.92 -2.26
N GLU A 142 -3.36 -2.10 -2.23
CA GLU A 142 -3.45 -0.65 -2.00
C GLU A 142 -4.06 0.08 -3.19
N GLN A 143 -3.71 -0.28 -4.43
CA GLN A 143 -3.89 0.60 -5.58
C GLN A 143 -5.13 0.32 -6.45
N SER A 144 -5.80 -0.83 -6.32
CA SER A 144 -6.86 -1.17 -7.29
C SER A 144 -8.02 -2.03 -6.76
N LEU A 145 -7.97 -2.50 -5.52
CA LEU A 145 -9.01 -3.38 -4.99
C LEU A 145 -10.00 -2.63 -4.09
N ASP A 146 -11.29 -2.72 -4.42
CA ASP A 146 -12.39 -2.24 -3.57
C ASP A 146 -12.75 -3.32 -2.53
N VAL A 147 -11.90 -3.47 -1.51
CA VAL A 147 -11.99 -4.50 -0.46
C VAL A 147 -12.12 -3.89 0.94
N ASP A 148 -12.73 -4.64 1.85
CA ASP A 148 -13.17 -4.20 3.16
C ASP A 148 -12.88 -5.25 4.25
N PHE A 149 -11.87 -4.98 5.08
CA PHE A 149 -11.43 -5.89 6.16
C PHE A 149 -11.96 -5.46 7.53
N ASP A 150 -12.08 -6.41 8.45
CA ASP A 150 -12.38 -6.18 9.87
C ASP A 150 -11.11 -5.90 10.67
N TRP A 151 -10.03 -6.60 10.31
CA TRP A 151 -8.71 -6.47 10.92
C TRP A 151 -7.64 -6.40 9.84
N LEU A 152 -6.79 -5.38 9.90
CA LEU A 152 -5.68 -5.19 8.97
C LEU A 152 -4.36 -5.26 9.73
N ILE A 153 -3.54 -6.23 9.39
CA ILE A 153 -2.16 -6.38 9.83
C ILE A 153 -1.27 -5.92 8.70
N THR A 154 -0.28 -5.09 8.99
CA THR A 154 0.63 -4.59 7.96
C THR A 154 2.05 -4.44 8.48
N GLN A 155 3.03 -4.85 7.67
CA GLN A 155 4.42 -4.50 7.92
C GLN A 155 4.60 -2.99 7.78
N HIS A 156 5.46 -2.40 8.60
CA HIS A 156 5.75 -0.97 8.57
C HIS A 156 6.05 -0.47 7.16
N CYS A 157 5.56 0.72 6.85
CA CYS A 157 5.72 1.38 5.57
C CYS A 157 5.63 2.91 5.74
N PRO A 158 6.00 3.70 4.72
CA PRO A 158 5.80 5.14 4.72
C PRO A 158 4.34 5.54 5.01
N ALA A 159 4.13 6.65 5.73
CA ALA A 159 2.81 7.07 6.21
C ALA A 159 1.75 7.21 5.10
N ASP A 160 2.13 7.68 3.92
CA ASP A 160 1.25 7.78 2.76
C ASP A 160 0.72 6.41 2.31
N LEU A 161 1.60 5.41 2.21
CA LEU A 161 1.24 4.03 1.90
C LEU A 161 0.46 3.38 3.04
N LEU A 162 0.85 3.64 4.30
CA LEU A 162 0.12 3.17 5.47
C LEU A 162 -1.34 3.66 5.41
N PHE A 163 -1.56 4.94 5.13
CA PHE A 163 -2.90 5.50 5.01
C PHE A 163 -3.70 4.90 3.84
N GLN A 164 -3.05 4.56 2.72
CA GLN A 164 -3.69 3.84 1.63
C GLN A 164 -4.14 2.44 2.05
N ARG A 165 -3.30 1.71 2.81
CA ARG A 165 -3.64 0.41 3.40
C ARG A 165 -4.80 0.52 4.39
N LEU A 166 -4.73 1.49 5.30
CA LEU A 166 -5.78 1.77 6.28
C LEU A 166 -7.12 2.12 5.62
N GLY A 167 -7.11 2.71 4.41
CA GLY A 167 -8.32 2.96 3.62
C GLY A 167 -9.05 1.71 3.11
N ARG A 168 -8.58 0.50 3.43
CA ARG A 168 -9.24 -0.80 3.20
C ARG A 168 -9.83 -1.38 4.49
N LEU A 169 -9.50 -0.83 5.64
CA LEU A 169 -10.06 -1.21 6.92
C LEU A 169 -11.41 -0.52 7.11
N HIS A 170 -12.46 -1.31 7.36
CA HIS A 170 -13.83 -0.81 7.53
C HIS A 170 -14.32 0.10 6.39
N ARG A 171 -13.84 -0.16 5.16
CA ARG A 171 -14.05 0.69 3.99
C ARG A 171 -15.52 0.85 3.60
N HIS A 172 -16.33 -0.19 3.82
CA HIS A 172 -17.76 -0.14 3.54
C HIS A 172 -18.55 -0.15 4.84
N HIS A 173 -19.62 0.65 4.88
CA HIS A 173 -20.54 0.59 6.00
C HIS A 173 -21.20 -0.79 6.07
N ARG A 174 -21.10 -1.44 7.23
CA ARG A 174 -21.70 -2.75 7.50
C ARG A 174 -22.57 -2.65 8.74
N LYS A 175 -23.74 -3.30 8.70
CA LYS A 175 -24.66 -3.38 9.85
C LYS A 175 -24.08 -4.23 10.99
N TYR A 176 -23.26 -5.23 10.65
CA TYR A 176 -22.65 -6.17 11.57
C TYR A 176 -21.16 -6.28 11.25
N ARG A 177 -20.35 -6.24 12.30
CA ARG A 177 -18.94 -6.62 12.34
C ARG A 177 -18.80 -7.68 13.44
N PRO A 178 -17.89 -8.65 13.31
CA PRO A 178 -17.67 -9.66 14.35
C PRO A 178 -17.24 -9.02 15.68
N ALA A 179 -17.51 -9.73 16.78
CA ALA A 179 -17.18 -9.25 18.12
C ALA A 179 -15.67 -8.97 18.26
N GLY A 180 -15.31 -7.80 18.80
CA GLY A 180 -13.93 -7.34 18.92
C GLY A 180 -13.42 -6.57 17.69
N PHE A 181 -14.23 -6.44 16.64
CA PHE A 181 -13.91 -5.67 15.43
C PHE A 181 -15.01 -4.66 15.08
N GLU A 182 -15.79 -4.21 16.06
CA GLU A 182 -16.76 -3.12 15.90
C GLU A 182 -16.07 -1.78 15.66
N ILE A 183 -14.87 -1.62 16.25
CA ILE A 183 -13.97 -0.49 16.01
C ILE A 183 -12.87 -0.95 15.04
N PRO A 184 -12.48 -0.13 14.05
CA PRO A 184 -11.39 -0.47 13.14
C PRO A 184 -10.07 -0.63 13.90
N VAL A 185 -9.49 -1.83 13.87
CA VAL A 185 -8.16 -2.12 14.45
C VAL A 185 -7.14 -2.37 13.33
N ALA A 186 -5.99 -1.70 13.41
CA ALA A 186 -4.87 -1.90 12.51
C ALA A 186 -3.62 -2.31 13.30
N THR A 187 -3.13 -3.52 13.09
CA THR A 187 -1.89 -4.00 13.71
C THR A 187 -0.71 -3.66 12.81
N ILE A 188 0.24 -2.89 13.34
CA ILE A 188 1.40 -2.41 12.59
C ILE A 188 2.63 -3.15 13.11
N LEU A 189 3.25 -3.98 12.26
CA LEU A 189 4.44 -4.73 12.59
C LEU A 189 5.66 -3.82 12.43
N LEU A 190 6.24 -3.44 13.56
CA LEU A 190 7.43 -2.59 13.66
C LEU A 190 8.68 -3.45 13.89
N PRO A 191 9.88 -3.00 13.46
CA PRO A 191 11.11 -3.73 13.73
C PRO A 191 11.46 -3.66 15.22
N ASP A 192 11.94 -4.76 15.80
CA ASP A 192 12.40 -4.84 17.20
C ASP A 192 13.86 -4.43 17.40
N GLY A 193 14.52 -3.92 16.36
CA GLY A 193 15.92 -3.48 16.37
C GLY A 193 16.15 -2.22 15.54
N GLU A 194 17.41 -1.81 15.43
CA GLU A 194 17.80 -0.65 14.63
C GLU A 194 17.77 -0.95 13.12
N GLY A 195 17.27 0.01 12.34
CA GLY A 195 17.15 -0.08 10.89
C GLY A 195 15.93 -0.87 10.43
N TYR A 196 15.76 -0.95 9.10
CA TYR A 196 14.63 -1.66 8.47
C TYR A 196 15.08 -2.86 7.63
N GLY A 197 16.36 -3.21 7.68
CA GLY A 197 16.91 -4.40 7.03
C GLY A 197 16.56 -4.46 5.54
N ARG A 198 15.92 -5.55 5.10
CA ARG A 198 15.52 -5.74 3.70
C ARG A 198 14.52 -4.69 3.19
N HIS A 199 13.80 -4.04 4.09
CA HIS A 199 12.76 -3.08 3.73
C HIS A 199 13.32 -1.72 3.29
N GLU A 200 14.56 -1.39 3.65
CA GLU A 200 15.26 -0.19 3.16
C GLU A 200 15.49 -0.22 1.64
N HIS A 201 15.56 -1.43 1.06
CA HIS A 201 15.68 -1.59 -0.39
C HIS A 201 14.34 -1.42 -1.12
N ILE A 202 13.22 -1.60 -0.41
CA ILE A 202 11.86 -1.42 -0.95
C ILE A 202 11.45 0.04 -0.81
N TYR A 203 11.72 0.61 0.35
CA TYR A 203 11.44 2.00 0.70
C TYR A 203 12.76 2.72 0.89
N SER A 204 13.26 3.33 -0.19
CA SER A 204 14.56 3.97 -0.21
C SER A 204 14.66 5.21 0.70
N ASN A 205 13.53 5.85 1.02
CA ASN A 205 13.47 6.94 1.98
C ASN A 205 13.27 6.40 3.41
N VAL A 206 14.40 6.08 4.03
CA VAL A 206 14.45 5.56 5.41
C VAL A 206 14.00 6.60 6.44
N ARG A 207 14.22 7.90 6.18
CA ARG A 207 13.78 8.99 7.06
C ARG A 207 12.26 9.03 7.21
N VAL A 208 11.53 8.89 6.11
CA VAL A 208 10.06 8.83 6.13
C VAL A 208 9.57 7.61 6.92
N MET A 209 10.20 6.45 6.75
CA MET A 209 9.89 5.25 7.54
C MET A 209 10.07 5.51 9.03
N TRP A 210 11.22 6.06 9.43
CA TRP A 210 11.52 6.35 10.83
C TRP A 210 10.56 7.35 11.45
N ARG A 211 10.30 8.48 10.77
CA ARG A 211 9.33 9.46 11.25
C ARG A 211 7.92 8.87 11.34
N THR A 212 7.51 8.02 10.39
CA THR A 212 6.22 7.32 10.46
C THR A 212 6.14 6.46 11.73
N GLN A 213 7.22 5.75 12.08
CA GLN A 213 7.29 4.98 13.31
C GLN A 213 7.19 5.88 14.56
N GLN A 214 7.88 7.02 14.59
CA GLN A 214 7.79 7.96 15.71
C GLN A 214 6.36 8.45 15.92
N HIS A 215 5.66 8.82 14.84
CA HIS A 215 4.24 9.23 14.92
C HIS A 215 3.33 8.10 15.44
N ILE A 216 3.59 6.85 15.09
CA ILE A 216 2.84 5.69 15.63
C ILE A 216 3.11 5.51 17.13
N GLU A 217 4.37 5.65 17.55
CA GLU A 217 4.79 5.50 18.95
C GLU A 217 4.22 6.63 19.83
N GLU A 218 4.20 7.86 19.32
CA GLU A 218 3.65 9.05 19.99
C GLU A 218 2.16 8.94 20.28
N LEU A 219 1.40 8.16 19.49
CA LEU A 219 -0.01 7.91 19.79
C LEU A 219 -0.19 7.21 21.13
N ASN A 220 0.79 6.38 21.56
CA ASN A 220 0.76 5.68 22.86
C ASN A 220 -0.59 4.98 23.13
N GLY A 221 -1.12 4.29 22.11
CA GLY A 221 -2.40 3.58 22.15
C GLY A 221 -3.64 4.45 21.89
N ALA A 222 -3.49 5.76 21.66
CA ALA A 222 -4.58 6.62 21.21
C ALA A 222 -5.04 6.26 19.79
N SER A 223 -6.32 6.48 19.52
CA SER A 223 -6.87 6.29 18.18
C SER A 223 -6.40 7.40 17.22
N LEU A 224 -6.16 7.02 15.98
CA LEU A 224 -5.87 7.93 14.88
C LEU A 224 -7.17 8.42 14.26
N PHE A 225 -7.38 9.74 14.21
CA PHE A 225 -8.61 10.35 13.71
C PHE A 225 -8.45 10.90 12.29
N PHE A 226 -9.35 10.48 11.41
CA PHE A 226 -9.40 10.94 10.02
C PHE A 226 -10.57 11.93 9.81
N PRO A 227 -10.42 12.93 8.92
CA PRO A 227 -9.30 13.13 7.99
C PRO A 227 -8.09 13.89 8.56
N ASP A 228 -8.09 14.31 9.83
CA ASP A 228 -7.04 15.19 10.39
C ASP A 228 -5.63 14.59 10.31
N ALA A 229 -5.55 13.28 10.60
CA ALA A 229 -4.32 12.50 10.53
C ALA A 229 -3.58 12.64 9.19
N TYR A 230 -4.30 12.77 8.06
CA TYR A 230 -3.67 12.86 6.74
C TYR A 230 -2.64 13.98 6.68
N ARG A 231 -3.03 15.21 7.01
CA ARG A 231 -2.10 16.34 6.94
C ARG A 231 -1.20 16.43 8.14
N GLN A 232 -1.72 16.20 9.34
CA GLN A 232 -0.92 16.30 10.56
C GLN A 232 0.33 15.42 10.50
N TRP A 233 0.18 14.20 9.97
CA TRP A 233 1.30 13.28 9.81
C TRP A 233 2.09 13.59 8.54
N LEU A 234 1.46 13.72 7.37
CA LEU A 234 2.21 13.90 6.11
C LEU A 234 3.00 15.21 6.10
N ASP A 235 2.42 16.32 6.55
CA ASP A 235 3.15 17.59 6.59
C ASP A 235 4.33 17.46 7.57
N SER A 236 4.13 16.91 8.76
CA SER A 236 5.23 16.73 9.75
C SER A 236 6.31 15.74 9.29
N ILE A 237 5.95 14.65 8.62
CA ILE A 237 6.87 13.58 8.24
C ILE A 237 7.75 14.01 7.07
N TYR A 238 7.17 14.72 6.09
CA TYR A 238 7.85 15.10 4.85
C TYR A 238 8.43 16.52 4.87
N ASP A 239 8.10 17.35 5.86
CA ASP A 239 8.75 18.65 6.03
C ASP A 239 10.22 18.50 6.44
N ASP A 240 11.07 19.44 6.03
CA ASP A 240 12.51 19.41 6.29
C ASP A 240 12.87 19.90 7.70
N ALA A 241 11.86 20.11 8.56
CA ALA A 241 12.05 20.50 9.96
C ALA A 241 13.04 19.55 10.67
N GLU A 242 13.96 20.14 11.45
CA GLU A 242 14.92 19.39 12.25
C GLU A 242 14.19 18.56 13.31
N MET A 243 14.44 17.26 13.30
CA MET A 243 14.09 16.31 14.35
C MET A 243 15.38 15.67 14.86
N ASP A 244 15.38 15.19 16.10
CA ASP A 244 16.51 14.46 16.67
C ASP A 244 16.56 13.04 16.07
N GLU A 245 17.05 12.97 14.83
CA GLU A 245 17.13 11.76 14.03
C GLU A 245 18.40 10.97 14.33
N PRO A 246 18.31 9.64 14.52
CA PRO A 246 19.49 8.79 14.69
C PRO A 246 20.47 8.87 13.52
N GLU A 247 21.75 8.62 13.78
CA GLU A 247 22.82 8.73 12.77
C GLU A 247 22.57 7.85 11.52
N TRP A 248 21.98 6.66 11.70
CA TRP A 248 21.65 5.77 10.59
C TRP A 248 20.52 6.33 9.70
N VAL A 249 19.59 7.10 10.27
CA VAL A 249 18.50 7.77 9.53
C VAL A 249 19.06 8.92 8.70
N ILE A 250 19.93 9.74 9.29
CA ILE A 250 20.61 10.85 8.61
C ILE A 250 21.43 10.31 7.43
N LYS A 251 22.27 9.29 7.66
CA LYS A 251 23.02 8.62 6.60
C LYS A 251 22.11 8.01 5.52
N GLY A 252 20.97 7.46 5.91
CA GLY A 252 19.95 6.95 5.00
C GLY A 252 19.37 8.05 4.11
N MET A 253 19.10 9.23 4.67
CA MET A 253 18.62 10.40 3.94
C MET A 253 19.68 10.92 2.96
N ASP A 254 20.94 11.10 3.38
CA ASP A 254 22.03 11.53 2.50
C ASP A 254 22.19 10.60 1.28
N LYS A 255 22.10 9.29 1.52
CA LYS A 255 22.14 8.27 0.47
C LYS A 255 20.93 8.38 -0.47
N PHE A 256 19.73 8.60 0.09
CA PHE A 256 18.52 8.79 -0.69
C PHE A 256 18.60 10.05 -1.57
N GLU A 257 18.99 11.19 -1.01
CA GLU A 257 19.16 12.45 -1.74
C GLU A 257 20.20 12.35 -2.85
N SER A 258 21.33 11.68 -2.58
CA SER A 258 22.36 11.42 -3.58
C SER A 258 21.79 10.61 -4.75
N ALA A 259 21.07 9.53 -4.47
CA ALA A 259 20.43 8.70 -5.50
C ALA A 259 19.35 9.46 -6.29
N GLU A 260 18.54 10.29 -5.63
CA GLU A 260 17.54 11.14 -6.28
C GLU A 260 18.19 12.24 -7.14
N CYS A 261 19.31 12.82 -6.70
CA CYS A 261 20.09 13.75 -7.49
C CYS A 261 20.61 13.09 -8.78
N GLU A 262 21.17 11.89 -8.68
CA GLU A 262 21.61 11.10 -9.84
C GLU A 262 20.47 10.81 -10.82
N LYS A 263 19.31 10.37 -10.32
CA LYS A 263 18.11 10.11 -11.14
C LYS A 263 17.63 11.38 -11.84
N ARG A 264 17.50 12.49 -11.11
CA ARG A 264 17.10 13.80 -11.67
C ARG A 264 18.10 14.30 -12.72
N PHE A 265 19.38 14.01 -12.55
CA PHE A 265 20.41 14.36 -13.54
C PHE A 265 20.31 13.49 -14.80
N LYS A 266 20.14 12.17 -14.64
CA LYS A 266 19.92 11.24 -15.76
C LYS A 266 18.65 11.58 -16.54
N ALA A 267 17.52 11.80 -15.84
CA ALA A 267 16.26 12.19 -16.46
C ALA A 267 16.37 13.49 -17.25
N ARG A 268 17.04 14.52 -16.70
CA ARG A 268 17.31 15.78 -17.43
C ARG A 268 18.14 15.58 -18.68
N LYS A 269 19.17 14.73 -18.64
CA LYS A 269 19.97 14.39 -19.83
C LYS A 269 19.15 13.66 -20.90
N VAL A 270 18.29 12.74 -20.49
CA VAL A 270 17.41 12.00 -21.41
C VAL A 270 16.41 12.94 -22.08
N LEU A 271 15.79 13.85 -21.32
CA LEU A 271 14.88 14.87 -21.87
C LEU A 271 15.60 15.80 -22.85
N GLN A 272 16.79 16.30 -22.50
CA GLN A 272 17.59 17.15 -23.39
C GLN A 272 17.94 16.40 -24.70
N TRP A 273 18.35 15.14 -24.59
CA TRP A 273 18.62 14.30 -25.76
C TRP A 273 17.37 14.10 -26.63
N ALA A 274 16.20 13.88 -26.02
CA ALA A 274 14.93 13.73 -26.73
C ALA A 274 14.45 15.02 -27.42
N GLU A 275 14.77 16.20 -26.88
CA GLU A 275 14.50 17.49 -27.54
C GLU A 275 15.43 17.74 -28.73
N GLU A 276 16.69 17.32 -28.63
CA GLU A 276 17.70 17.49 -29.69
C GLU A 276 17.54 16.50 -30.85
N TYR A 277 17.01 15.29 -30.58
CA TYR A 277 16.79 14.24 -31.58
C TYR A 277 15.31 13.92 -31.68
N SER A 278 14.66 14.26 -32.81
CA SER A 278 13.27 13.88 -33.11
C SER A 278 13.08 12.37 -32.96
N LEU A 279 12.56 11.94 -31.81
CA LEU A 279 12.26 10.54 -31.55
C LEU A 279 11.21 10.07 -32.56
N GLN A 280 11.51 9.00 -33.28
CA GLN A 280 10.46 8.26 -33.98
C GLN A 280 9.57 7.60 -32.92
N ASP A 281 8.25 7.70 -33.07
CA ASP A 281 7.27 7.08 -32.16
C ASP A 281 7.40 5.55 -32.18
N ASN A 282 8.30 5.01 -31.36
CA ASN A 282 8.36 3.59 -31.04
C ASN A 282 8.27 3.39 -29.52
N ASP A 283 7.40 2.46 -29.10
CA ASP A 283 7.01 2.25 -27.70
C ASP A 283 8.22 1.97 -26.78
N GLU A 284 9.26 1.31 -27.28
CA GLU A 284 10.49 1.01 -26.52
C GLU A 284 11.25 2.28 -26.11
N THR A 285 11.28 3.30 -26.95
CA THR A 285 12.02 4.54 -26.67
C THR A 285 11.22 5.46 -25.74
N ILE A 286 9.90 5.44 -25.84
CA ILE A 286 8.99 6.18 -24.95
C ILE A 286 9.00 5.57 -23.53
N LEU A 287 9.03 4.24 -23.41
CA LEU A 287 9.12 3.56 -22.11
C LEU A 287 10.44 3.85 -21.37
N ALA A 288 11.56 3.94 -22.09
CA ALA A 288 12.87 4.27 -21.52
C ALA A 288 12.96 5.70 -20.95
N VAL A 289 12.14 6.63 -21.46
CA VAL A 289 12.14 8.04 -21.05
C VAL A 289 11.20 8.31 -19.86
N THR A 290 10.18 7.47 -19.65
CA THR A 290 9.03 7.79 -18.78
C THR A 290 8.93 7.01 -17.48
N ARG A 291 9.75 5.95 -17.27
CA ARG A 291 9.75 5.17 -16.02
C ARG A 291 11.17 4.91 -15.50
N ASP A 292 11.38 5.22 -14.23
CA ASP A 292 12.63 4.93 -13.52
C ASP A 292 12.54 3.61 -12.72
N GLY A 293 13.66 2.88 -12.66
CA GLY A 293 13.99 1.98 -11.54
C GLY A 293 13.51 0.53 -11.58
N GLU A 294 12.27 0.22 -11.95
CA GLU A 294 11.79 -1.18 -11.94
C GLU A 294 11.77 -1.80 -13.34
N MET A 295 12.88 -2.44 -13.73
CA MET A 295 12.90 -3.32 -14.89
C MET A 295 12.12 -4.61 -14.58
N SER A 296 10.80 -4.59 -14.78
CA SER A 296 10.01 -5.81 -14.80
C SER A 296 10.27 -6.55 -16.12
N LEU A 297 10.95 -7.69 -16.07
CA LEU A 297 11.11 -8.55 -17.25
C LEU A 297 9.85 -9.41 -17.42
N PRO A 298 9.06 -9.26 -18.49
CA PRO A 298 7.94 -10.15 -18.75
C PRO A 298 8.47 -11.56 -19.05
N LEU A 299 8.03 -12.55 -18.27
CA LEU A 299 8.41 -13.94 -18.44
C LEU A 299 7.21 -14.76 -18.94
N LEU A 300 7.47 -15.65 -19.91
CA LEU A 300 6.50 -16.64 -20.38
C LEU A 300 6.93 -18.04 -19.91
N PRO A 301 6.30 -18.59 -18.85
CA PRO A 301 6.62 -19.93 -18.37
C PRO A 301 6.19 -20.99 -19.39
N TYR A 302 7.06 -21.96 -19.65
CA TYR A 302 6.78 -23.12 -20.52
C TYR A 302 7.23 -24.42 -19.86
N VAL A 303 6.60 -25.52 -20.26
CA VAL A 303 7.00 -26.89 -19.93
C VAL A 303 7.75 -27.48 -21.12
N GLN A 304 8.92 -28.05 -20.87
CA GLN A 304 9.67 -28.81 -21.86
C GLN A 304 9.10 -30.23 -21.93
N MET A 305 8.47 -30.58 -23.05
CA MET A 305 8.00 -31.94 -23.35
C MET A 305 8.91 -32.59 -24.40
N SER A 306 8.78 -33.90 -24.59
CA SER A 306 9.49 -34.64 -25.65
C SER A 306 9.13 -34.15 -27.06
N SER A 307 7.95 -33.55 -27.25
CA SER A 307 7.48 -32.94 -28.50
C SER A 307 7.87 -31.46 -28.67
N GLY A 308 8.59 -30.85 -27.71
CA GLY A 308 9.00 -29.44 -27.75
C GLY A 308 8.55 -28.64 -26.53
N LYS A 309 8.60 -27.31 -26.64
CA LYS A 309 8.18 -26.38 -25.59
C LYS A 309 6.68 -26.11 -25.72
N THR A 310 5.93 -26.26 -24.64
CA THR A 310 4.49 -25.93 -24.59
C THR A 310 4.25 -24.98 -23.43
N THR A 311 3.44 -23.94 -23.61
CA THR A 311 3.07 -23.03 -22.52
C THR A 311 2.32 -23.81 -21.44
N ALA A 312 2.66 -23.58 -20.17
CA ALA A 312 2.07 -24.31 -19.07
C ALA A 312 0.57 -23.99 -18.94
N ARG A 313 -0.31 -24.83 -19.50
CA ARG A 313 -1.66 -24.99 -18.97
C ARG A 313 -1.58 -26.07 -17.90
N TRP A 314 -1.83 -25.72 -16.64
CA TRP A 314 -1.89 -26.71 -15.57
C TRP A 314 -2.98 -27.75 -15.91
N PRO A 315 -2.66 -29.06 -15.98
CA PRO A 315 -3.64 -30.09 -16.34
C PRO A 315 -4.55 -30.37 -15.13
N GLY A 316 -5.47 -29.45 -14.87
CA GLY A 316 -6.46 -29.56 -13.78
C GLY A 316 -7.77 -28.81 -14.06
N LEU A 317 -7.80 -27.88 -15.00
CA LEU A 317 -9.02 -27.16 -15.41
C LEU A 317 -9.54 -27.74 -16.73
N ARG A 318 -10.43 -28.73 -16.65
CA ARG A 318 -11.34 -29.06 -17.75
C ARG A 318 -12.41 -27.96 -17.82
N GLY A 319 -12.13 -26.88 -18.53
CA GLY A 319 -13.14 -25.95 -19.07
C GLY A 319 -13.34 -26.20 -20.56
N PRO A 320 -14.55 -25.98 -21.12
CA PRO A 320 -14.91 -26.45 -22.45
C PRO A 320 -14.02 -25.82 -23.51
N LYS A 321 -13.60 -26.66 -24.46
CA LYS A 321 -13.01 -26.22 -25.73
C LYS A 321 -14.07 -25.39 -26.47
N LEU A 322 -13.62 -24.27 -27.07
CA LEU A 322 -14.38 -23.54 -28.09
C LEU A 322 -14.97 -24.48 -29.14
#